data_AF-A0A5C7PHA7-F1
#
_entry.id   AF-A0A5C7PHA7-F1
#
_cell.length_a   1.000
_cell.length_b   1.000
_cell.length_c   1.000
_cell.angle_alpha   90.00
_cell.angle_beta   90.00
_cell.angle_gamma   90.00
#
_symmetry.space_group_name_H-M   'P 1'
#
loop_
_entity.id
_entity.type
_entity.pdbx_description
1 polymer ?
#
loop_
_entity_poly.entity_id
_entity_poly.type
_entity_poly.pdbx_seq_one_letter_code
_entity_poly.pdbx_strand_id
1 'polypeptide(L)'
;MDLETTQTDFDIRYGMRRLQPPGTMVVPLPPETIVPLCAPALINGDHPIRKTRDLAFHTLIHGEVCLVGWRELIRRHRTVKLDISRGLLFDRSFMAISAAVDGLDVCL
;
A
#
# COMPACT_ATOMS: atom_id res chain seq x y z
N MET A 1 -6.07 -3.39 19.23
CA MET A 1 -5.83 -3.17 20.67
C MET A 1 -7.17 -3.02 21.35
N ASP A 2 -7.24 -3.35 22.64
CA ASP A 2 -8.48 -3.25 23.42
C ASP A 2 -8.40 -1.99 24.31
N LEU A 3 -9.23 -1.00 23.99
CA LEU A 3 -9.30 0.26 24.74
C LEU A 3 -9.96 0.09 26.11
N GLU A 4 -10.55 -1.08 26.39
CA GLU A 4 -11.16 -1.40 27.68
C GLU A 4 -10.11 -1.77 28.74
N THR A 5 -8.91 -2.15 28.32
CA THR A 5 -7.77 -2.36 29.22
C THR A 5 -6.96 -1.08 29.33
N THR A 6 -6.85 -0.55 30.55
CA THR A 6 -6.37 0.79 30.97
C THR A 6 -4.92 1.16 30.61
N GLN A 7 -4.34 0.60 29.55
CA GLN A 7 -2.92 0.77 29.20
C GLN A 7 -2.70 1.54 27.87
N THR A 8 -3.75 2.05 27.22
CA THR A 8 -3.65 2.74 25.93
C THR A 8 -4.53 4.00 25.91
N ASP A 9 -3.93 5.18 25.73
CA ASP A 9 -4.66 6.45 25.68
C ASP A 9 -5.33 6.71 24.31
N PHE A 10 -4.75 6.19 23.22
CA PHE A 10 -5.24 6.37 21.84
C PHE A 10 -4.98 5.13 20.98
N ASP A 11 -5.92 4.77 20.09
CA ASP A 11 -5.79 3.67 19.11
C ASP A 11 -6.08 4.21 17.70
N ILE A 12 -5.21 3.91 16.72
CA ILE A 12 -5.39 4.28 15.31
C ILE A 12 -5.74 3.03 14.53
N ARG A 13 -6.89 3.05 13.85
CA ARG A 13 -7.42 1.87 13.16
C ARG A 13 -8.00 2.24 11.82
N TYR A 14 -7.87 1.32 10.88
CA TYR A 14 -8.56 1.34 9.60
C TYR A 14 -9.89 0.59 9.70
N GLY A 15 -10.94 1.13 9.08
CA GLY A 15 -12.26 0.49 8.98
C GLY A 15 -13.41 1.29 9.60
N MET A 16 -14.63 0.82 9.37
CA MET A 16 -15.83 1.45 9.93
C MET A 16 -15.79 1.39 11.45
N ARG A 17 -16.34 2.43 12.10
CA ARG A 17 -16.58 2.52 13.55
C ARG A 17 -16.99 1.15 14.08
N ARG A 18 -16.05 0.40 14.68
CA ARG A 18 -16.46 -0.56 15.70
C ARG A 18 -17.21 0.25 16.75
N LEU A 19 -18.26 -0.36 17.33
CA LEU A 19 -19.06 0.23 18.40
C LEU A 19 -18.15 1.06 19.29
N GLN A 20 -18.39 2.37 19.33
CA GLN A 20 -17.59 3.30 20.11
C GLN A 20 -17.66 2.83 21.56
N PRO A 21 -16.54 2.38 22.16
CA PRO A 21 -16.57 1.93 23.54
C PRO A 21 -17.09 3.06 24.43
N PRO A 22 -17.93 2.77 25.44
CA PRO A 22 -18.44 3.81 26.33
C PRO A 22 -17.30 4.66 26.92
N GLY A 23 -17.41 5.98 26.85
CA GLY A 23 -16.38 6.90 27.35
C GLY A 23 -15.23 7.22 26.39
N THR A 24 -15.28 6.74 25.13
CA THR A 24 -14.25 7.05 24.12
C THR A 24 -14.72 8.06 23.08
N MET A 25 -13.79 8.81 22.47
CA MET A 25 -14.06 9.73 21.36
C MET A 25 -13.43 9.19 20.07
N VAL A 26 -14.19 9.20 18.96
CA VAL A 26 -13.69 8.82 17.64
C VAL A 26 -13.54 10.06 16.77
N VAL A 27 -12.32 10.34 16.35
CA VAL A 27 -12.00 11.44 15.42
C VAL A 27 -11.60 10.85 14.06
N PRO A 28 -12.26 11.22 12.96
CA PRO A 28 -11.86 10.77 11.63
C PRO A 28 -10.54 11.43 11.22
N LEU A 29 -9.62 10.64 10.68
CA LEU A 29 -8.41 11.15 10.04
C LEU A 29 -8.67 11.47 8.55
N PRO A 30 -7.89 12.37 7.94
CA PRO A 30 -7.93 12.60 6.51
C PRO A 30 -7.72 11.30 5.72
N PRO A 31 -8.27 11.18 4.50
CA PRO A 31 -8.07 10.00 3.68
C PRO A 31 -6.58 9.83 3.33
N GLU A 32 -6.08 8.62 3.50
CA GLU A 32 -4.74 8.25 3.07
C GLU A 32 -4.69 8.09 1.54
N THR A 33 -3.62 8.60 0.93
CA THR A 33 -3.37 8.46 -0.51
C THR A 33 -2.34 7.37 -0.74
N ILE A 34 -2.73 6.32 -1.47
CA ILE A 34 -1.89 5.17 -1.76
C ILE A 34 -1.49 5.23 -3.22
N VAL A 35 -0.19 5.29 -3.48
CA VAL A 35 0.39 5.44 -4.81
C VAL A 35 1.54 4.46 -4.99
N PRO A 36 1.77 3.93 -6.21
CA PRO A 36 2.93 3.12 -6.49
C PRO A 36 4.21 3.93 -6.36
N LEU A 37 5.25 3.32 -5.80
CA LEU A 37 6.57 3.91 -5.57
C LEU A 37 7.63 3.12 -6.32
N CYS A 38 8.63 3.81 -6.88
CA CYS A 38 9.73 3.21 -7.63
C CYS A 38 10.97 4.10 -7.57
N ALA A 39 12.14 3.53 -7.83
CA ALA A 39 13.38 4.31 -7.95
C ALA A 39 13.29 5.32 -9.12
N PRO A 40 13.87 6.52 -8.99
CA PRO A 40 13.91 7.51 -10.08
C PRO A 40 14.55 7.00 -11.38
N ALA A 41 15.43 6.00 -11.28
CA ALA A 41 16.04 5.34 -12.44
C ALA A 41 15.00 4.65 -13.33
N LEU A 42 13.92 4.08 -12.77
CA LEU A 42 12.85 3.42 -13.53
C LEU A 42 11.95 4.43 -14.27
N ILE A 43 11.97 5.70 -13.87
CA ILE A 43 11.26 6.78 -14.57
C ILE A 43 12.03 7.21 -15.83
N ASN A 44 13.36 7.10 -15.81
CA ASN A 44 14.25 7.55 -16.89
C ASN A 44 14.90 6.42 -17.69
N GLY A 45 14.63 5.16 -17.32
CA GLY A 45 15.22 3.97 -17.96
C GLY A 45 14.48 3.54 -19.23
N ASP A 46 14.78 2.32 -19.67
CA ASP A 46 14.29 1.75 -20.94
C ASP A 46 12.75 1.61 -21.00
N HIS A 47 12.10 1.44 -19.85
CA HIS A 47 10.65 1.33 -19.72
C HIS A 47 10.10 2.39 -18.75
N PRO A 48 9.99 3.67 -19.17
CA PRO A 48 9.61 4.76 -18.28
C PRO A 48 8.16 4.65 -17.80
N ILE A 49 7.95 4.75 -16.49
CA ILE A 49 6.61 4.69 -15.88
C ILE A 49 5.95 6.08 -15.97
N ARG A 50 5.02 6.28 -16.92
CA ARG A 50 4.27 7.55 -17.07
C ARG A 50 2.78 7.40 -16.85
N LYS A 51 2.24 6.20 -17.08
CA LYS A 51 0.84 5.85 -16.92
C LYS A 51 0.74 4.51 -16.20
N THR A 52 -0.38 4.26 -15.54
CA THR A 52 -0.65 3.01 -14.83
C THR A 52 -0.45 1.75 -15.69
N ARG A 53 -0.65 1.85 -17.01
CA ARG A 53 -0.41 0.73 -17.95
C ARG A 53 1.07 0.35 -18.09
N ASP A 54 1.98 1.28 -17.87
CA ASP A 54 3.42 1.06 -18.06
C ASP A 54 3.97 0.17 -16.93
N LEU A 55 3.24 0.07 -15.81
CA LEU A 55 3.52 -0.87 -14.73
C LEU A 55 3.46 -2.34 -15.19
N ALA A 56 2.82 -2.66 -16.32
CA ALA A 56 2.80 -4.01 -16.87
C ALA A 56 4.19 -4.48 -17.36
N PHE A 57 5.15 -3.56 -17.54
CA PHE A 57 6.53 -3.88 -17.93
C PHE A 57 7.47 -4.08 -16.74
N HIS A 58 7.00 -3.83 -15.52
CA HIS A 58 7.79 -3.92 -14.29
C HIS A 58 7.26 -5.04 -13.40
N THR A 59 8.13 -5.60 -12.56
CA THR A 59 7.66 -6.52 -11.52
C THR A 59 6.96 -5.73 -10.43
N LEU A 60 5.90 -6.31 -9.86
CA LEU A 60 5.16 -5.70 -8.77
C LEU A 60 5.62 -6.30 -7.44
N ILE A 61 6.11 -5.45 -6.54
CA ILE A 61 6.51 -5.84 -5.19
C ILE A 61 5.25 -5.85 -4.32
N HIS A 62 4.96 -7.00 -3.72
CA HIS A 62 3.79 -7.24 -2.87
C HIS A 62 4.19 -7.16 -1.40
N GLY A 63 3.43 -6.39 -0.62
CA GLY A 63 3.50 -6.42 0.84
C GLY A 63 2.41 -7.33 1.41
N GLU A 64 2.77 -8.29 2.25
CA GLU A 64 1.84 -9.25 2.86
C GLU A 64 0.84 -8.55 3.81
N VAL A 65 1.29 -7.48 4.49
CA VAL A 65 0.52 -6.78 5.53
C VAL A 65 -0.10 -5.47 5.00
N CYS A 66 -0.12 -5.24 3.69
CA CYS A 66 -0.70 -4.03 3.11
C CYS A 66 -2.23 -4.10 3.07
N LEU A 67 -2.89 -3.11 3.67
CA LEU A 67 -4.37 -2.97 3.66
C LEU A 67 -4.93 -2.79 2.25
N VAL A 68 -4.17 -2.14 1.39
CA VAL A 68 -4.47 -1.94 -0.03
C VAL A 68 -3.31 -2.52 -0.81
N GLY A 69 -3.51 -3.70 -1.39
CA GLY A 69 -2.56 -4.32 -2.31
C GLY A 69 -2.87 -4.01 -3.78
N TRP A 70 -2.02 -4.52 -4.67
CA TRP A 70 -2.17 -4.36 -6.12
C TRP A 70 -3.55 -4.74 -6.67
N ARG A 71 -4.19 -5.76 -6.08
CA ARG A 71 -5.55 -6.17 -6.45
C ARG A 71 -6.58 -5.05 -6.28
N GLU A 72 -6.46 -4.29 -5.20
CA GLU A 72 -7.38 -3.16 -4.93
C GLU A 72 -7.05 -1.96 -5.83
N LEU A 73 -5.77 -1.70 -6.07
CA LEU A 73 -5.34 -0.65 -7.01
C LEU A 73 -5.88 -0.92 -8.43
N ILE A 74 -5.77 -2.15 -8.94
CA ILE A 74 -6.32 -2.55 -10.25
C ILE A 74 -7.83 -2.42 -10.28
N ARG A 75 -8.53 -2.79 -9.19
CA ARG A 75 -9.98 -2.64 -9.11
C ARG A 75 -10.42 -1.17 -9.26
N ARG A 76 -9.61 -0.23 -8.74
CA ARG A 76 -9.81 1.22 -8.92
C ARG A 76 -9.44 1.67 -10.34
N HIS A 77 -8.44 1.04 -10.96
CA HIS A 77 -7.95 1.34 -12.31
C HIS A 77 -8.35 0.24 -13.34
N ARG A 78 -9.66 0.06 -13.55
CA ARG A 78 -10.26 -1.04 -14.37
C ARG A 78 -9.77 -1.14 -15.83
N THR A 79 -9.09 -0.11 -16.33
CA THR A 79 -8.55 -0.04 -17.70
C THR A 79 -7.19 -0.73 -17.86
N VAL A 80 -6.56 -1.18 -16.78
CA VAL A 80 -5.22 -1.79 -16.83
C VAL A 80 -5.26 -3.24 -16.40
N LYS A 81 -4.72 -4.12 -17.25
CA LYS A 81 -4.41 -5.51 -16.89
C LYS A 81 -2.96 -5.55 -16.40
N LEU A 82 -2.77 -5.74 -15.09
CA LEU A 82 -1.47 -6.00 -14.49
C LEU A 82 -1.41 -7.48 -14.09
N ASP A 83 -0.27 -8.13 -14.33
CA ASP A 83 -0.03 -9.47 -13.82
C ASP A 83 0.42 -9.39 -12.36
N ILE A 84 -0.55 -9.53 -11.44
CA ILE A 84 -0.31 -9.55 -9.99
C ILE A 84 0.01 -10.95 -9.46
N SER A 85 0.05 -11.97 -10.32
CA SER A 85 0.41 -13.33 -9.91
C SER A 85 1.92 -13.52 -9.74
N ARG A 86 2.70 -12.53 -10.21
CA ARG A 86 4.16 -12.54 -10.20
C ARG A 86 4.67 -11.38 -9.37
N GLY A 87 5.76 -11.62 -8.66
CA GLY A 87 6.54 -10.58 -8.01
C GLY A 87 7.17 -10.97 -6.69
N LEU A 88 7.95 -10.02 -6.16
CA LEU A 88 8.61 -10.16 -4.87
C LEU A 88 7.58 -9.97 -3.76
N LEU A 89 7.57 -10.87 -2.78
CA LEU A 89 6.72 -10.78 -1.61
C LEU A 89 7.56 -10.43 -0.38
N PHE A 90 7.17 -9.39 0.33
CA PHE A 90 7.79 -9.00 1.61
C PHE A 90 6.77 -9.02 2.74
N ASP A 91 7.17 -9.53 3.89
CA ASP A 91 6.38 -9.62 5.13
C ASP A 91 6.32 -8.27 5.90
N ARG A 92 7.17 -7.30 5.50
CA ARG A 92 7.30 -5.98 6.11
C ARG A 92 7.33 -4.91 5.04
N SER A 93 6.52 -3.86 5.24
CA SER A 93 6.42 -2.73 4.30
C SER A 93 7.76 -2.01 4.08
N PHE A 94 8.63 -1.92 5.10
CA PHE A 94 9.93 -1.27 4.95
C PHE A 94 10.84 -1.98 3.95
N MET A 95 10.78 -3.32 3.87
CA MET A 95 11.60 -4.08 2.92
C MET A 95 11.11 -3.89 1.49
N ALA A 96 9.79 -3.85 1.28
CA ALA A 96 9.23 -3.54 -0.03
C ALA A 96 9.65 -2.14 -0.51
N ILE A 97 9.64 -1.14 0.39
CA ILE A 97 10.09 0.23 0.09
C ILE A 97 11.59 0.24 -0.22
N SER A 98 12.44 -0.38 0.61
CA SER A 98 13.88 -0.45 0.35
C SER A 98 14.18 -1.09 -1.00
N ALA A 99 13.51 -2.19 -1.33
CA ALA A 99 13.68 -2.84 -2.62
C ALA A 99 13.28 -1.93 -3.80
N ALA A 100 12.19 -1.17 -3.66
CA ALA A 100 11.81 -0.20 -4.68
C ALA A 100 12.80 0.96 -4.81
N VAL A 101 13.38 1.43 -3.70
CA VAL A 101 14.43 2.46 -3.67
C VAL A 101 15.72 1.98 -4.32
N ASP A 102 16.10 0.73 -4.09
CA ASP A 102 17.29 0.09 -4.67
C ASP A 102 17.15 -0.16 -6.18
N GLY A 103 15.99 0.18 -6.76
CA GLY A 103 15.72 0.08 -8.19
C GLY A 103 15.45 -1.34 -8.65
N LEU A 104 15.07 -2.23 -7.74
CA LEU A 104 14.64 -3.57 -8.11
C LEU A 104 13.39 -3.49 -8.96
N ASP A 105 12.32 -2.86 -8.46
CA ASP A 105 11.02 -2.82 -9.14
C ASP A 105 10.02 -1.87 -8.42
N VAL A 106 8.71 -1.95 -8.71
CA VAL A 106 7.68 -1.04 -8.19
C VAL A 106 6.97 -1.62 -6.97
N CYS A 107 6.86 -0.87 -5.86
CA CYS A 107 6.07 -1.27 -4.68
C CYS A 107 4.80 -0.42 -4.50
N LEU A 108 3.92 -0.86 -3.60
CA LEU A 108 2.69 -0.17 -3.20
C LEU A 108 2.65 0.06 -1.69
#